data_AF-A0A7C0YR61-F1
#
_entry.id   AF-A0A7C0YR61-F1
#
_cell.length_a   1.000
_cell.length_b   1.000
_cell.length_c   1.000
_cell.angle_alpha   90.00
_cell.angle_beta   90.00
_cell.angle_gamma   90.00
#
_symmetry.space_group_name_H-M   'P 1'
#
loop_
_entity.id
_entity.type
_entity.pdbx_description
1 polymer ?
#
loop_
_entity_poly.entity_id
_entity_poly.type
_entity_poly.pdbx_seq_one_letter_code
_entity_poly.pdbx_strand_id
1 'polypeptide(L)'
;MKKRVFIFILLTLFFAASGAVAASEWSAPKFLIGASHPSMIQDDNGVYWMAFNGAGQGGADIFLMNSTEGRVWSEPVSLTSNTADDRDPQIMQDSKGSFWMVFISNRMGKADLFLKRSDDGVSWSEALQITKDP
;
A
#
# COMPACT_ATOMS: atom_id res chain seq x y z
N MET A 1 42.48 -29.79 50.55
CA MET A 1 41.36 -30.16 49.64
C MET A 1 41.06 -28.99 48.73
N LYS A 2 41.36 -29.10 47.43
CA LYS A 2 41.24 -28.03 46.42
C LYS A 2 39.82 -28.06 45.82
N LYS A 3 39.07 -26.95 45.86
CA LYS A 3 37.83 -26.80 45.08
C LYS A 3 38.17 -26.20 43.72
N ARG A 4 37.86 -26.93 42.64
CA ARG A 4 38.00 -26.44 41.26
C ARG A 4 36.70 -25.75 40.85
N VAL A 5 36.81 -24.51 40.39
CA VAL A 5 35.72 -23.79 39.71
C VAL A 5 35.86 -24.09 38.22
N PHE A 6 34.81 -24.62 37.60
CA PHE A 6 34.74 -24.76 36.14
C PHE A 6 33.82 -23.66 35.60
N ILE A 7 34.41 -22.75 34.83
CA ILE A 7 33.68 -21.75 34.04
C ILE A 7 33.37 -22.42 32.70
N PHE A 8 32.09 -22.53 32.35
CA PHE A 8 31.66 -22.93 31.01
C PHE A 8 31.52 -21.67 30.16
N ILE A 9 32.46 -21.45 29.23
CA ILE A 9 32.27 -20.50 28.13
C ILE A 9 31.58 -21.28 27.01
N LEU A 10 30.31 -20.97 26.74
CA LEU A 10 29.58 -21.53 25.61
C LEU A 10 30.03 -20.77 24.35
N LEU A 11 30.91 -21.38 23.55
CA LEU A 11 31.32 -20.87 22.25
C LEU A 11 30.31 -21.35 21.20
N THR A 12 29.32 -20.54 20.86
CA THR A 12 28.42 -20.84 19.73
C THR A 12 29.08 -20.44 18.42
N LEU A 13 29.50 -21.43 17.64
CA LEU A 13 29.85 -21.25 16.23
C LEU A 13 28.58 -20.90 15.44
N PHE A 14 28.53 -19.72 14.83
CA PHE A 14 27.57 -19.44 13.76
C PHE A 14 28.14 -19.95 12.45
N PHE A 15 27.51 -21.00 11.89
CA PHE A 15 27.64 -21.30 10.47
C PHE A 15 26.83 -20.26 9.69
N ALA A 16 27.45 -19.59 8.73
CA ALA A 16 26.76 -18.72 7.80
C ALA A 16 25.89 -19.57 6.85
N ALA A 17 24.60 -19.67 7.15
CA ALA A 17 23.60 -20.03 6.17
C ALA A 17 23.23 -18.76 5.40
N SER A 18 23.74 -18.63 4.17
CA SER A 18 23.29 -17.62 3.24
C SER A 18 21.80 -17.80 2.96
N GLY A 19 21.00 -16.77 3.27
CA GLY A 19 19.66 -16.62 2.68
C GLY A 19 18.46 -16.95 3.58
N ALA A 20 18.62 -17.11 4.90
CA ALA A 20 17.47 -17.07 5.79
C ALA A 20 17.26 -15.62 6.24
N VAL A 21 16.27 -14.93 5.65
CA VAL A 21 15.68 -13.75 6.30
C VAL A 21 15.18 -14.28 7.64
N ALA A 22 15.91 -13.98 8.73
CA ALA A 22 15.46 -14.31 10.07
C ALA A 22 14.01 -13.84 10.17
N ALA A 23 13.11 -14.74 10.60
CA ALA A 23 11.70 -14.42 10.77
C ALA A 23 11.62 -13.14 11.62
N SER A 24 11.35 -12.01 10.97
CA SER A 24 11.35 -10.72 11.63
C SER A 24 10.19 -10.72 12.60
N GLU A 25 10.45 -10.29 13.83
CA GLU A 25 9.38 -9.96 14.76
C GLU A 25 8.56 -8.83 14.13
N TRP A 26 7.29 -9.11 13.83
CA TRP A 26 6.37 -8.11 13.32
C TRP A 26 6.31 -6.93 14.30
N SER A 27 6.35 -5.69 13.79
CA SER A 27 6.10 -4.54 14.64
C SER A 27 4.65 -4.56 15.14
N ALA A 28 4.41 -3.98 16.32
CA ALA A 28 3.05 -3.76 16.79
C ALA A 28 2.24 -2.94 15.77
N PRO A 29 0.95 -3.26 15.53
CA PRO A 29 0.10 -2.49 14.64
C PRO A 29 0.00 -1.02 15.09
N LYS A 30 0.09 -0.10 14.14
CA LYS A 30 -0.14 1.32 14.35
C LYS A 30 -1.44 1.70 13.64
N PHE A 31 -2.34 2.34 14.36
CA PHE A 31 -3.50 2.98 13.72
C PHE A 31 -3.01 4.09 12.79
N LEU A 32 -3.43 4.05 11.53
CA LEU A 32 -3.12 5.07 10.53
C LEU A 32 -4.32 6.01 10.35
N ILE A 33 -5.44 5.47 9.87
CA ILE A 33 -6.66 6.22 9.55
C ILE A 33 -7.89 5.31 9.60
N GLY A 34 -9.06 5.90 9.88
CA GLY A 34 -10.35 5.23 9.74
C GLY A 34 -10.78 5.18 8.26
N ALA A 35 -10.36 4.15 7.54
CA ALA A 35 -10.66 3.93 6.13
C ALA A 35 -10.95 2.44 5.86
N SER A 36 -11.33 2.11 4.63
CA SER A 36 -11.60 0.72 4.22
C SER A 36 -10.99 0.38 2.86
N HIS A 37 -10.91 -0.91 2.55
CA HIS A 37 -10.42 -1.44 1.27
C HIS A 37 -9.03 -0.89 0.86
N PRO A 38 -8.00 -1.02 1.71
CA PRO A 38 -6.68 -0.53 1.38
C PRO A 38 -6.01 -1.38 0.31
N SER A 39 -5.23 -0.72 -0.55
CA SER A 39 -4.25 -1.31 -1.46
C SER A 39 -2.94 -0.56 -1.30
N MET A 40 -1.81 -1.27 -1.23
CA MET A 40 -0.50 -0.63 -1.01
C MET A 40 0.59 -1.24 -1.88
N ILE A 41 1.55 -0.39 -2.26
CA ILE A 41 2.78 -0.77 -2.96
C ILE A 41 3.97 -0.01 -2.39
N GLN A 42 5.17 -0.48 -2.69
CA GLN A 42 6.38 0.33 -2.66
C GLN A 42 6.79 0.58 -4.12
N ASP A 43 7.07 1.84 -4.47
CA ASP A 43 7.52 2.22 -5.80
C ASP A 43 9.03 1.98 -6.00
N ASP A 44 9.51 2.12 -7.23
CA ASP A 44 10.92 1.92 -7.61
C ASP A 44 11.89 2.89 -6.92
N ASN A 45 11.39 3.98 -6.32
CA ASN A 45 12.16 4.94 -5.52
C ASN A 45 12.13 4.61 -4.01
N GLY A 46 11.45 3.53 -3.62
CA GLY A 46 11.31 3.10 -2.24
C GLY A 46 10.19 3.80 -1.47
N VAL A 47 9.35 4.63 -2.12
CA VAL A 47 8.21 5.31 -1.48
C VAL A 47 7.04 4.35 -1.41
N TYR A 48 6.45 4.23 -0.23
CA TYR A 48 5.22 3.48 -0.02
C TYR A 48 4.02 4.34 -0.41
N TRP A 49 3.10 3.75 -1.16
CA TRP A 49 1.83 4.36 -1.55
C TRP A 49 0.70 3.51 -1.01
N MET A 50 -0.33 4.15 -0.46
CA MET A 50 -1.55 3.48 -0.01
C MET A 50 -2.76 4.19 -0.59
N ALA A 51 -3.59 3.41 -1.28
CA ALA A 51 -4.90 3.82 -1.75
C ALA A 51 -5.98 3.16 -0.90
N PHE A 52 -7.09 3.86 -0.67
CA PHE A 52 -8.18 3.37 0.16
C PHE A 52 -9.49 4.10 -0.12
N ASN A 53 -10.61 3.51 0.31
CA ASN A 53 -11.90 4.18 0.29
C ASN A 53 -11.99 5.16 1.47
N GLY A 54 -12.40 6.39 1.18
CA GLY A 54 -12.74 7.44 2.15
C GLY A 54 -14.12 8.04 1.87
N ALA A 55 -14.57 8.93 2.75
CA ALA A 55 -15.85 9.62 2.58
C ALA A 55 -15.74 10.71 1.50
N GLY A 56 -16.45 10.53 0.39
CA GLY A 56 -16.55 11.46 -0.73
C GLY A 56 -17.75 12.40 -0.64
N GLN A 57 -18.02 13.14 -1.73
CA GLN A 57 -19.14 14.10 -1.78
C GLN A 57 -20.53 13.46 -1.85
N GLY A 58 -20.64 12.25 -2.41
CA GLY A 58 -21.92 11.54 -2.59
C GLY A 58 -21.87 10.03 -2.36
N GLY A 59 -20.70 9.49 -2.02
CA GLY A 59 -20.42 8.06 -1.84
C GLY A 59 -19.00 7.85 -1.31
N ALA A 60 -18.46 6.64 -1.44
CA ALA A 60 -17.03 6.45 -1.25
C ALA A 60 -16.27 7.13 -2.40
N ASP A 61 -15.16 7.78 -2.05
CA ASP A 61 -14.15 8.24 -2.99
C ASP A 61 -12.84 7.51 -2.70
N ILE A 62 -11.94 7.46 -3.69
CA ILE A 62 -10.60 6.89 -3.52
C ILE A 62 -9.66 7.99 -3.06
N PHE A 63 -8.92 7.71 -2.01
CA PHE A 63 -7.87 8.56 -1.48
C PHE A 63 -6.52 7.88 -1.61
N LEU A 64 -5.47 8.68 -1.67
CA LEU A 64 -4.07 8.27 -1.71
C LEU A 64 -3.27 8.97 -0.62
N MET A 65 -2.35 8.24 -0.01
CA MET A 65 -1.30 8.79 0.85
C MET A 65 0.02 8.07 0.57
N ASN A 66 1.13 8.70 0.94
CA ASN A 66 2.45 8.11 0.77
C ASN A 66 3.34 8.25 2.01
N SER A 67 4.43 7.47 2.02
CA SER A 67 5.44 7.50 3.07
C SER A 67 6.79 7.06 2.52
N THR A 68 7.87 7.75 2.90
CA THR A 68 9.24 7.33 2.57
C THR A 68 9.81 6.30 3.56
N GLU A 69 9.12 6.06 4.67
CA GLU A 69 9.61 5.23 5.78
C GLU A 69 8.59 4.19 6.29
N GLY A 70 7.36 4.19 5.73
CA GLY A 70 6.27 3.29 6.10
C GLY A 70 5.65 3.54 7.48
N ARG A 71 6.08 4.60 8.19
CA ARG A 71 5.69 4.88 9.59
C ARG A 71 4.97 6.21 9.77
N VAL A 72 5.43 7.26 9.12
CA VAL A 72 4.75 8.56 9.03
C VAL A 72 4.23 8.72 7.61
N TRP A 73 2.93 8.98 7.49
CA TRP A 73 2.23 9.06 6.21
C TRP A 73 1.82 10.51 5.95
N SER A 74 1.74 10.87 4.67
CA SER A 74 1.17 12.15 4.24
C SER A 74 -0.31 12.27 4.60
N GLU A 75 -0.85 13.48 4.55
CA GLU A 75 -2.31 13.66 4.56
C GLU A 75 -2.93 12.95 3.34
N PRO A 76 -4.14 12.38 3.48
CA PRO A 76 -4.89 11.82 2.37
C PRO A 76 -5.23 12.85 1.29
N VAL A 77 -4.99 12.49 0.03
CA VAL A 77 -5.38 13.28 -1.13
C VAL A 77 -6.46 12.53 -1.90
N SER A 78 -7.58 13.20 -2.20
CA SER A 78 -8.67 12.62 -3.00
C SER A 78 -8.20 12.39 -4.43
N LEU A 79 -8.27 11.15 -4.91
CA LEU A 79 -8.02 10.77 -6.29
C LEU A 79 -9.28 10.90 -7.15
N THR A 80 -10.45 10.68 -6.55
CA THR A 80 -11.76 10.85 -7.16
C THR A 80 -12.57 11.86 -6.36
N SER A 81 -13.56 12.49 -6.99
CA SER A 81 -14.37 13.56 -6.37
C SER A 81 -15.74 13.71 -7.01
N ASN A 82 -16.26 12.62 -7.58
CA ASN A 82 -17.57 12.64 -8.24
C ASN A 82 -18.67 12.23 -7.26
N THR A 83 -19.93 12.35 -7.68
CA THR A 83 -21.07 12.04 -6.83
C THR A 83 -21.40 10.54 -6.77
N ALA A 84 -20.81 9.72 -7.64
CA ALA A 84 -21.00 8.28 -7.62
C ALA A 84 -20.00 7.60 -6.68
N ASP A 85 -20.33 6.39 -6.28
CA ASP A 85 -19.50 5.56 -5.42
C ASP A 85 -18.31 5.00 -6.22
N ASP A 86 -17.10 5.37 -5.82
CA ASP A 86 -15.82 4.84 -6.29
C ASP A 86 -15.16 4.03 -5.15
N ARG A 87 -14.91 2.74 -5.38
CA ARG A 87 -14.49 1.80 -4.33
C ARG A 87 -13.52 0.74 -4.81
N ASP A 88 -12.92 0.07 -3.83
CA ASP A 88 -12.08 -1.11 -3.99
C ASP A 88 -10.85 -0.84 -4.86
N PRO A 89 -10.04 0.19 -4.52
CA PRO A 89 -8.90 0.59 -5.32
C PRO A 89 -7.84 -0.51 -5.34
N GLN A 90 -7.17 -0.67 -6.48
CA GLN A 90 -5.98 -1.49 -6.66
C GLN A 90 -4.92 -0.65 -7.34
N ILE A 91 -3.76 -0.48 -6.68
CA ILE A 91 -2.64 0.29 -7.19
C ILE A 91 -1.46 -0.61 -7.56
N MET A 92 -0.78 -0.28 -8.66
CA MET A 92 0.52 -0.82 -9.02
C MET A 92 1.40 0.26 -9.67
N GLN A 93 2.71 0.01 -9.69
CA GLN A 93 3.65 0.72 -10.56
C GLN A 93 4.20 -0.27 -11.57
N ASP A 94 4.25 0.12 -12.85
CA ASP A 94 4.88 -0.69 -13.89
C ASP A 94 6.41 -0.47 -13.93
N SER A 95 7.10 -1.29 -14.71
CA SER A 95 8.57 -1.23 -14.82
C SER A 95 9.13 0.02 -15.50
N LYS A 96 8.27 0.95 -15.93
CA LYS A 96 8.66 2.26 -16.47
C LYS A 96 8.46 3.37 -15.44
N GLY A 97 8.00 3.03 -14.23
CA GLY A 97 7.69 3.97 -13.17
C GLY A 97 6.27 4.55 -13.24
N SER A 98 5.45 4.15 -14.22
CA SER A 98 4.07 4.65 -14.33
C SER A 98 3.16 3.91 -13.34
N PHE A 99 2.37 4.69 -12.60
CA PHE A 99 1.36 4.20 -11.68
C PHE A 99 0.05 3.91 -12.41
N TRP A 100 -0.61 2.84 -12.00
CA TRP A 100 -1.91 2.43 -12.50
C TRP A 100 -2.86 2.20 -11.33
N MET A 101 -4.06 2.76 -11.43
CA MET A 101 -5.13 2.59 -10.45
C MET A 101 -6.34 1.99 -11.13
N VAL A 102 -6.75 0.80 -10.71
CA VAL A 102 -8.03 0.21 -11.08
C VAL A 102 -8.99 0.31 -9.90
N PHE A 103 -10.25 0.60 -10.18
CA PHE A 103 -11.29 0.69 -9.16
C PHE A 103 -12.68 0.43 -9.73
N ILE A 104 -13.64 0.16 -8.87
CA ILE A 104 -15.05 0.05 -9.22
C ILE A 104 -15.69 1.44 -9.14
N SER A 105 -16.49 1.80 -10.13
CA SER A 105 -17.31 3.02 -10.11
C SER A 105 -18.74 2.75 -10.54
N ASN A 106 -19.70 3.40 -9.87
CA ASN A 106 -21.10 3.40 -10.26
C ASN A 106 -21.50 4.59 -11.15
N ARG A 107 -20.55 5.38 -11.66
CA ARG A 107 -20.82 6.65 -12.38
C ARG A 107 -21.62 6.49 -13.68
N MET A 108 -21.70 5.27 -14.21
CA MET A 108 -22.50 4.92 -15.40
C MET A 108 -23.86 4.30 -15.05
N GLY A 109 -24.30 4.40 -13.79
CA GLY A 109 -25.54 3.82 -13.29
C GLY A 109 -25.46 2.35 -12.89
N LYS A 110 -24.29 1.71 -13.08
CA LYS A 110 -23.96 0.35 -12.63
C LYS A 110 -22.48 0.24 -12.27
N ALA A 111 -22.11 -0.81 -11.56
CA ALA A 111 -20.72 -1.08 -11.18
C ALA A 111 -19.92 -1.50 -12.41
N ASP A 112 -18.97 -0.67 -12.80
CA ASP A 112 -18.00 -0.93 -13.86
C ASP A 112 -16.59 -0.68 -13.35
N LEU A 113 -15.60 -1.30 -13.99
CA LEU A 113 -14.20 -1.05 -13.70
C LEU A 113 -13.72 0.20 -14.45
N PHE A 114 -12.96 1.01 -13.74
CA PHE A 114 -12.32 2.22 -14.24
C PHE A 114 -10.82 2.18 -13.97
N LEU A 115 -10.08 2.88 -14.82
CA LEU A 115 -8.62 2.96 -14.78
C LEU A 115 -8.18 4.42 -14.78
N LYS A 116 -7.21 4.76 -13.93
CA LYS A 116 -6.41 5.99 -14.01
C LYS A 116 -4.93 5.63 -14.12
N ARG A 117 -4.15 6.46 -14.83
CA ARG A 117 -2.69 6.36 -14.92
C ARG A 117 -2.04 7.64 -14.40
N SER A 118 -0.87 7.53 -13.80
CA SER A 118 -0.02 8.65 -13.44
C SER A 118 1.44 8.31 -13.73
N ASP A 119 2.24 9.31 -14.08
CA ASP A 119 3.69 9.14 -14.29
C ASP A 119 4.50 9.56 -13.05
N ASP A 120 3.86 10.16 -12.04
CA ASP A 120 4.49 10.70 -10.82
C ASP A 120 3.74 10.32 -9.51
N GLY A 121 2.63 9.59 -9.61
CA GLY A 121 1.75 9.24 -8.48
C GLY A 121 0.89 10.40 -7.96
N VAL A 122 1.03 11.61 -8.52
CA VAL A 122 0.39 12.85 -8.06
C VAL A 122 -0.60 13.38 -9.09
N SER A 123 -0.18 13.44 -10.35
CA SER A 123 -0.94 13.92 -11.49
C SER A 123 -1.55 12.73 -12.22
N TRP A 124 -2.86 12.55 -12.11
CA TRP A 124 -3.57 11.40 -12.67
C TRP A 124 -4.38 11.78 -13.90
N SER A 125 -4.44 10.84 -14.85
CA SER A 125 -5.31 10.96 -16.02
C SER A 125 -6.78 11.04 -15.62
N GLU A 126 -7.62 11.44 -16.58
CA GLU A 126 -9.05 11.18 -16.50
C GLU A 126 -9.32 9.68 -16.34
N ALA A 127 -10.45 9.35 -15.69
CA ALA A 127 -10.86 7.97 -15.48
C ALA A 127 -11.36 7.35 -16.78
N LEU A 128 -10.73 6.26 -17.21
CA LEU A 128 -11.13 5.47 -18.37
C LEU A 128 -11.99 4.29 -17.93
N GLN A 129 -13.22 4.19 -18.44
CA GLN A 129 -14.06 3.01 -18.26
C GLN A 129 -13.48 1.82 -19.05
N ILE A 130 -13.12 0.73 -18.36
CA ILE A 130 -12.51 -0.46 -18.97
C ILE A 130 -13.49 -1.63 -19.13
N THR A 131 -14.56 -1.71 -18.34
CA THR A 131 -15.68 -2.63 -18.60
C THR A 131 -16.91 -1.86 -19.03
N LYS A 132 -17.59 -2.39 -20.03
CA LYS A 132 -18.91 -1.94 -20.48
C LYS A 132 -19.71 -3.20 -20.69
N ASP A 133 -20.42 -3.65 -19.66
CA ASP A 133 -21.41 -4.70 -19.90
C ASP A 133 -22.46 -4.15 -20.89
N PRO A 134 -22.95 -4.96 -21.85
CA PRO A 134 -24.21 -4.67 -22.54
C PRO A 134 -25.39 -4.47 -21.58
#